data_AF-A0ABD7LFK9-F1
#
_entry.id   AF-A0ABD7LFK9-F1
#
_cell.length_a   1.000
_cell.length_b   1.000
_cell.length_c   1.000
_cell.angle_alpha   90.00
_cell.angle_beta   90.00
_cell.angle_gamma   90.00
#
_symmetry.space_group_name_H-M   'P 1'
#
loop_
_entity.id
_entity.type
_entity.pdbx_description
1 polymer ?
#
loop_
_entity_poly.entity_id
_entity_poly.type
_entity_poly.pdbx_seq_one_letter_code
_entity_poly.pdbx_strand_id
1 'polypeptide(L)' 'MRAMFRIRRLAQDRVVDGRRIAAPFQVQRRVARLFWREIAVCRDRETASLMLHSAARARRLASLKPLLVARYDANGRELS' A
#
# COMPACT_ATOMS: atom_id res chain seq x y z
N MET A 1 14.09 -10.87 6.96
CA MET A 1 12.78 -10.21 6.71
C MET A 1 12.85 -9.44 5.39
N ARG A 2 11.93 -9.64 4.44
CA ARG A 2 11.93 -8.88 3.16
C ARG A 2 11.12 -7.59 3.31
N ALA A 3 11.68 -6.45 2.90
CA ALA A 3 10.97 -5.18 2.91
C ALA A 3 9.72 -5.22 2.01
N MET A 4 8.58 -4.77 2.54
CA MET A 4 7.30 -4.74 1.85
C MET A 4 6.96 -3.37 1.25
N PHE A 5 7.54 -2.31 1.81
CA PHE A 5 7.47 -0.94 1.30
C PHE A 5 8.90 -0.38 1.22
N ARG A 6 9.12 0.59 0.33
CA ARG A 6 10.35 1.36 0.27
C ARG A 6 10.11 2.74 -0.33
N ILE A 7 11.00 3.67 -0.01
CA ILE A 7 11.06 5.00 -0.62
C ILE A 7 12.34 5.06 -1.45
N ARG A 8 12.26 5.57 -2.68
CA ARG A 8 13.42 5.85 -3.54
C ARG A 8 13.41 7.31 -3.93
N ARG A 9 14.57 7.96 -3.89
CA ARG A 9 14.73 9.27 -4.52
C ARG A 9 15.01 9.06 -6.01
N LEU A 10 14.26 9.73 -6.86
CA LEU A 10 14.49 9.75 -8.30
C LEU A 10 15.45 10.89 -8.64
N ALA A 11 16.41 10.63 -9.51
CA ALA A 11 17.33 11.65 -10.01
C ALA A 11 16.68 12.54 -11.08
N GLN A 12 15.66 12.02 -11.76
CA GLN A 12 14.91 12.72 -12.80
C GLN A 12 13.64 13.34 -12.23
N ASP A 13 13.32 14.53 -12.72
CA ASP A 13 12.06 15.19 -12.43
C ASP A 13 10.89 14.42 -13.01
N ARG A 14 9.72 14.57 -12.40
CA ARG A 14 8.46 14.01 -12.93
C ARG A 14 7.37 15.05 -12.98
N VAL A 15 6.48 14.90 -13.96
CA VAL A 15 5.20 15.62 -13.97
C VAL A 15 4.17 14.72 -13.32
N VAL A 16 3.54 15.21 -12.26
CA VAL A 16 2.44 14.57 -11.53
C VAL A 16 1.31 15.56 -11.47
N ASP A 17 0.12 15.19 -11.95
CA ASP A 17 -1.06 16.05 -12.00
C ASP A 17 -0.79 17.43 -12.63
N GLY A 18 -0.02 17.44 -13.73
CA GLY A 18 0.36 18.65 -14.45
C GLY A 18 1.45 19.50 -13.77
N ARG A 19 1.93 19.10 -12.58
CA ARG A 19 2.98 19.81 -11.84
C ARG A 19 4.31 19.07 -11.94
N ARG A 20 5.37 19.79 -12.32
CA ARG A 20 6.73 19.26 -12.26
C ARG A 20 7.20 19.19 -10.80
N ILE A 21 7.65 18.01 -10.39
CA ILE A 21 8.27 17.72 -9.11
C ILE A 21 9.72 17.38 -9.38
N ALA A 22 10.62 18.22 -8.88
CA ALA A 22 12.05 18.02 -9.05
C ALA A 22 12.57 16.94 -8.08
N ALA A 23 13.42 16.05 -8.58
CA ALA A 23 14.05 14.95 -7.83
C ALA A 23 13.13 14.25 -6.78
N PRO A 24 11.95 13.74 -7.19
CA PRO A 24 10.90 13.33 -6.27
C PRO A 24 11.23 12.03 -5.52
N PHE A 25 10.50 11.81 -4.42
CA PHE A 25 10.50 10.58 -3.65
C PHE A 25 9.37 9.66 -4.13
N GLN A 26 9.76 8.51 -4.67
CA GLN A 26 8.86 7.46 -5.12
C GLN A 26 8.61 6.47 -3.97
N VAL A 27 7.34 6.32 -3.57
CA VAL A 27 6.91 5.30 -2.62
C VAL A 27 6.49 4.06 -3.39
N GLN A 28 7.07 2.91 -3.05
CA GLN A 28 6.80 1.65 -3.71
C GLN A 28 6.32 0.58 -2.73
N ARG A 29 5.41 -0.27 -3.19
CA ARG A 29 4.93 -1.46 -2.49
C ARG A 29 5.34 -2.71 -3.24
N ARG A 30 5.75 -3.75 -2.51
CA ARG A 30 6.01 -5.07 -3.07
C ARG A 30 4.68 -5.80 -3.34
N VAL A 31 4.49 -6.31 -4.55
CA VAL A 31 3.29 -7.03 -5.01
C VAL A 31 3.69 -8.45 -5.42
N ALA A 32 2.84 -9.44 -5.09
CA ALA A 32 3.06 -10.87 -5.36
C ALA A 32 4.43 -11.42 -4.94
N ARG A 33 5.14 -10.72 -4.04
CA ARG A 33 6.56 -10.96 -3.67
C ARG A 33 7.58 -10.78 -4.81
N LEU A 34 7.14 -10.57 -6.05
CA LEU A 34 7.95 -10.58 -7.28
C LEU A 34 8.41 -9.19 -7.72
N PHE A 35 7.54 -8.19 -7.68
CA PHE A 35 7.84 -6.87 -8.24
C PHE A 35 7.46 -5.73 -7.30
N TRP A 36 7.99 -4.55 -7.62
CA TRP A 36 7.71 -3.31 -6.91
C TRP A 36 6.77 -2.46 -7.76
N ARG A 37 5.67 -2.03 -7.17
CA ARG A 37 4.70 -1.12 -7.79
C ARG A 37 4.78 0.24 -7.12
N GLU A 38 4.87 1.30 -7.91
CA GLU A 38 4.71 2.66 -7.41
C GLU A 38 3.30 2.86 -6.86
N ILE A 39 3.20 3.46 -5.68
CA ILE A 39 1.92 3.78 -5.04
C ILE A 39 1.76 5.28 -4.77
N ALA A 40 2.85 6.04 -4.73
CA ALA A 40 2.83 7.49 -4.61
C ALA A 40 4.16 8.09 -5.10
N VAL A 41 4.11 9.35 -5.53
CA VAL A 41 5.27 10.19 -5.83
C VAL A 41 5.12 11.48 -5.03
N CYS A 42 6.15 11.82 -4.27
CA CYS A 42 6.13 12.94 -3.33
C CYS A 42 7.29 13.88 -3.60
N ARG A 43 7.14 15.17 -3.26
CA ARG A 43 8.21 16.15 -3.40
C ARG A 43 9.32 15.97 -2.38
N ASP A 44 8.96 15.59 -1.16
CA ASP A 44 9.87 15.46 -0.03
C ASP A 44 9.74 14.09 0.66
N ARG A 45 10.72 13.79 1.52
CA ARG A 45 10.82 12.50 2.22
C ARG A 45 9.76 12.35 3.31
N GLU A 46 9.33 13.44 3.94
CA GLU A 46 8.37 13.41 5.04
C GLU A 46 6.99 13.00 4.52
N THR A 47 6.51 13.66 3.47
CA THR A 47 5.30 13.30 2.74
C THR A 47 5.35 11.86 2.23
N ALA A 48 6.49 11.43 1.67
CA ALA A 48 6.68 10.04 1.25
C ALA A 48 6.56 9.04 2.40
N SER A 49 7.02 9.42 3.60
CA SER A 49 6.95 8.60 4.81
C SER A 49 5.51 8.51 5.32
N LEU A 50 4.77 9.62 5.34
CA LEU A 50 3.34 9.64 5.66
C LEU A 50 2.53 8.75 4.72
N MET A 51 2.79 8.82 3.40
CA MET A 51 2.12 7.97 2.40
C MET A 51 2.43 6.49 2.62
N LEU A 52 3.67 6.16 2.99
CA LEU A 52 4.06 4.79 3.34
C LEU A 52 3.31 4.30 4.59
N HIS A 53 3.23 5.10 5.64
CA HIS A 53 2.50 4.75 6.86
C HIS A 53 1.00 4.54 6.61
N SER A 54 0.38 5.42 5.82
CA SER A 54 -1.02 5.29 5.40
C SER A 54 -1.25 3.99 4.62
N ALA A 55 -0.38 3.69 3.64
CA ALA A 55 -0.48 2.46 2.84
C ALA A 55 -0.27 1.19 3.70
N ALA A 56 0.64 1.24 4.68
CA ALA A 56 0.86 0.14 5.61
C ALA A 56 -0.38 -0.09 6.50
N ARG A 57 -1.00 0.98 7.02
CA ARG A 57 -2.23 0.92 7.81
C ARG A 57 -3.39 0.38 6.98
N ALA A 58 -3.62 0.89 5.77
CA ALA A 58 -4.67 0.42 4.88
C ALA A 58 -4.52 -1.07 4.57
N ARG A 59 -3.29 -1.54 4.33
CA ARG A 59 -3.03 -2.97 4.15
C ARG A 59 -3.33 -3.77 5.42
N ARG A 60 -2.93 -3.28 6.59
CA ARG A 60 -3.23 -3.94 7.87
C ARG A 60 -4.74 -4.09 8.05
N LEU A 61 -5.50 -3.02 7.81
CA LEU A 61 -6.96 -3.04 7.85
C LEU A 61 -7.56 -4.03 6.84
N ALA A 62 -7.10 -4.01 5.59
CA ALA A 62 -7.55 -4.95 4.56
C ALA A 62 -7.18 -6.41 4.87
N SER A 63 -6.15 -6.66 5.68
CA SER A 63 -5.78 -7.99 6.14
C SER A 63 -6.56 -8.47 7.37
N LEU A 64 -7.33 -7.58 8.02
CA LEU A 64 -8.25 -8.01 9.06
C LEU A 64 -9.34 -8.83 8.37
N LYS A 65 -9.30 -10.14 8.62
CA LYS A 65 -10.33 -11.05 8.15
C LYS A 65 -11.67 -10.57 8.73
N PRO A 66 -12.73 -10.43 7.92
CA PRO A 66 -14.06 -10.13 8.44
C PRO A 66 -14.41 -11.13 9.55
N LEU A 67 -15.11 -10.65 10.58
CA LEU A 67 -15.58 -11.51 11.64
C LEU A 67 -16.55 -12.55 11.05
N LEU A 68 -16.31 -13.83 11.31
CA LEU A 68 -17.26 -14.89 11.01
C LEU A 68 -18.37 -14.81 12.06
N VAL A 69 -19.57 -14.38 11.67
CA VAL A 69 -20.70 -14.15 12.60
C VAL A 69 -21.60 -15.37 12.77
N ALA A 70 -21.67 -16.25 11.76
CA ALA A 70 -22.47 -17.47 11.78
C ALA A 70 -21.91 -18.48 10.78
N ARG A 71 -22.21 -19.76 10.97
CA ARG A 71 -21.90 -20.86 10.03
C ARG A 71 -23.20 -21.57 9.69
N TYR A 72 -23.37 -21.99 8.44
CA TYR A 72 -24.56 -22.71 8.00
C TYR A 72 -24.16 -24.04 7.36
N ASP A 73 -25.01 -25.05 7.50
CA ASP A 73 -24.88 -26.32 6.78
C ASP A 73 -25.38 -26.18 5.32
N ALA A 74 -25.25 -27.26 4.54
CA ALA A 74 -25.69 -27.29 3.15
C ALA A 74 -27.22 -27.16 2.98
N ASN A 75 -27.99 -27.33 4.06
CA ASN A 75 -29.44 -27.21 4.10
C ASN A 75 -29.88 -25.83 4.64
N GLY A 76 -28.95 -24.91 4.89
CA GLY A 76 -29.24 -23.58 5.42
C GLY A 76 -29.54 -23.55 6.93
N ARG A 77 -29.23 -24.60 7.69
CA ARG A 77 -29.34 -24.60 9.15
C ARG A 77 -28.10 -24.02 9.77
N GLU A 78 -28.27 -23.12 10.72
CA GLU A 78 -27.16 -22.54 11.47
C GLU A 78 -26.47 -23.63 12.31
N LEU A 79 -25.15 -23.70 12.17
CA LEU A 79 -24.26 -24.58 12.93
C LEU A 79 -23.86 -23.82 14.19
N SER A 80 -24.50 -24.14 15.32
CA SER A 80 -24.16 -23.65 16.66
C SER A 80 -22.76 -24.09 17.09
#